data_AF-A0A327TLV8-F1
#
_entry.id   AF-A0A327TLV8-F1
#
_cell.length_a   1.000
_cell.length_b   1.000
_cell.length_c   1.000
_cell.angle_alpha   90.00
_cell.angle_beta   90.00
_cell.angle_gamma   90.00
#
_symmetry.space_group_name_H-M   'P 1'
#
loop_
_entity.id
_entity.type
_entity.pdbx_description
1 polymer ?
#
loop_
_entity_poly.entity_id
_entity_poly.type
_entity_poly.pdbx_seq_one_letter_code
_entity_poly.pdbx_strand_id
1 'polypeptide(L)'
;MTTAQQRLHHALDALDRTARPGPAVGGCEHCYTAGQLAALAGPPALVPNGLLHSVAAKSPDHWTDFPTLYRRLAPRILRQLTTGTLAVDGPLVADRLVAAGWPDWHRAELVREVLDAWWPAALADPGADAAEVLGTLAVATGTVTPWLRTWAETPTATANRHLADTLDRWLAYGELPDLRLGFHRDLPVGPEVAAWITGLPPHRIGEDRRHWLELALRN
;
A
#
# COMPACT_ATOMS: atom_id res chain seq x y z
N MET A 1 -19.46 -8.13 -16.77
CA MET A 1 -18.97 -7.56 -15.49
C MET A 1 -17.46 -7.55 -15.55
N THR A 2 -16.80 -6.44 -15.19
CA THR A 2 -15.34 -6.38 -15.11
C THR A 2 -14.87 -7.02 -13.80
N THR A 3 -13.81 -7.82 -13.85
CA THR A 3 -13.22 -8.44 -12.65
C THR A 3 -12.47 -7.39 -11.81
N ALA A 4 -12.16 -7.70 -10.55
CA ALA A 4 -11.34 -6.82 -9.72
C ALA A 4 -9.98 -6.51 -10.38
N GLN A 5 -9.35 -7.51 -10.99
CA GLN A 5 -8.08 -7.35 -11.69
C GLN A 5 -8.18 -6.44 -12.92
N GLN A 6 -9.29 -6.51 -13.66
CA GLN A 6 -9.53 -5.62 -14.80
C GLN A 6 -9.74 -4.17 -14.36
N ARG A 7 -10.44 -3.95 -13.23
CA ARG A 7 -10.60 -2.61 -12.64
C ARG A 7 -9.27 -2.02 -12.23
N LEU A 8 -8.42 -2.80 -11.57
CA LEU A 8 -7.06 -2.38 -11.20
C LEU A 8 -6.24 -2.00 -12.44
N HIS A 9 -6.22 -2.82 -13.48
CA HIS A 9 -5.52 -2.50 -14.73
C HIS A 9 -6.01 -1.19 -15.36
N HIS A 10 -7.33 -0.98 -15.43
CA HIS A 10 -7.89 0.25 -15.99
C HIS A 10 -7.49 1.49 -15.17
N ALA A 11 -7.51 1.41 -13.84
CA ALA A 11 -7.09 2.50 -12.96
C ALA A 11 -5.59 2.82 -13.14
N LEU A 12 -4.75 1.79 -13.24
CA LEU A 12 -3.31 1.95 -13.51
C LEU A 12 -3.06 2.59 -14.88
N ASP A 13 -3.78 2.16 -15.93
CA ASP A 13 -3.66 2.75 -17.26
C ASP A 13 -4.09 4.23 -17.27
N ALA A 14 -5.12 4.58 -16.48
CA ALA A 14 -5.54 5.96 -16.32
C ALA A 14 -4.50 6.82 -15.61
N LEU A 15 -3.90 6.29 -14.54
CA LEU A 15 -2.84 6.96 -13.80
C LEU A 15 -1.57 7.13 -14.65
N ASP A 16 -1.16 6.12 -15.41
CA ASP A 16 0.03 6.18 -16.28
C ASP A 16 -0.08 7.25 -17.36
N ARG A 17 -1.29 7.54 -17.84
CA ARG A 17 -1.53 8.63 -18.81
C ARG A 17 -1.20 10.01 -18.25
N THR A 18 -0.97 10.16 -16.94
CA THR A 18 -0.51 11.41 -16.31
C THR A 18 1.02 11.57 -16.33
N ALA A 19 1.79 10.52 -16.59
CA ALA A 19 3.25 10.53 -16.52
C ALA A 19 3.86 11.44 -17.59
N ARG A 20 4.68 12.42 -17.17
CA ARG A 20 5.37 13.36 -18.06
C ARG A 20 6.80 13.58 -17.58
N PRO A 21 7.74 13.97 -18.46
CA PRO A 21 9.01 14.57 -18.04
C PRO A 21 8.75 15.75 -17.10
N GLY A 22 9.74 16.11 -16.30
CA GLY A 22 9.58 17.19 -15.33
C GLY A 22 10.83 18.07 -15.24
N PRO A 23 10.89 18.95 -14.23
CA PRO A 23 12.06 19.79 -14.02
C PRO A 23 13.30 18.94 -13.72
N ALA A 24 14.46 19.61 -13.78
CA ALA A 24 15.71 19.05 -13.30
C ALA A 24 15.55 18.56 -11.86
N VAL A 25 16.11 17.39 -11.56
CA VAL A 25 16.04 16.77 -10.23
C VAL A 25 17.33 17.08 -9.50
N GLY A 26 17.22 17.74 -8.36
CA GLY A 26 18.31 17.91 -7.40
C GLY A 26 18.20 16.91 -6.25
N GLY A 27 19.32 16.58 -5.63
CA GLY A 27 19.36 15.67 -4.47
C GLY A 27 20.77 15.41 -4.00
N CYS A 28 20.92 14.42 -3.13
CA CYS A 28 22.20 14.03 -2.55
C CYS A 28 23.18 13.49 -3.61
N GLU A 29 24.22 14.26 -3.91
CA GLU A 29 25.24 13.92 -4.91
C GLU A 29 26.17 12.77 -4.49
N HIS A 30 26.17 12.39 -3.21
CA HIS A 30 26.83 11.18 -2.73
C HIS A 30 26.01 9.90 -2.98
N CYS A 31 24.69 10.02 -3.09
CA CYS A 31 23.79 8.90 -3.33
C CYS A 31 23.51 8.69 -4.82
N TYR A 32 23.51 9.77 -5.60
CA TYR A 32 23.13 9.76 -7.01
C TYR A 32 24.14 10.52 -7.86
N THR A 33 24.55 9.92 -8.96
CA THR A 33 25.35 10.59 -9.99
C THR A 33 24.52 11.64 -10.73
N ALA A 34 25.18 12.64 -11.32
CA ALA A 34 24.54 13.61 -12.20
C ALA A 34 23.73 12.95 -13.34
N GLY A 35 24.23 11.84 -13.89
CA GLY A 35 23.50 11.07 -14.91
C GLY A 35 22.22 10.42 -14.39
N GLN A 36 22.21 9.92 -13.15
CA GLN A 36 21.00 9.38 -12.53
C GLN A 36 19.98 10.48 -12.24
N LEU A 37 20.41 11.63 -11.71
CA LEU A 37 19.54 12.79 -11.48
C LEU A 37 18.94 13.31 -12.80
N ALA A 38 19.75 13.39 -13.86
CA ALA A 38 19.27 13.73 -15.20
C ALA A 38 18.28 12.70 -15.76
N ALA A 39 18.53 11.39 -15.56
CA ALA A 39 17.61 10.34 -15.97
C ALA A 39 16.26 10.44 -15.24
N LEU A 40 16.27 10.79 -13.95
CA LEU A 40 15.05 11.04 -13.19
C LEU A 40 14.25 12.23 -13.72
N ALA A 41 14.92 13.25 -14.28
CA ALA A 41 14.25 14.41 -14.88
C ALA A 41 13.50 14.06 -16.20
N GLY A 42 13.95 13.02 -16.90
CA GLY A 42 13.42 12.59 -18.19
C GLY A 42 12.04 11.92 -18.15
N PRO A 43 11.60 11.32 -19.27
CA PRO A 43 10.34 10.58 -19.33
C PRO A 43 10.30 9.44 -18.29
N PRO A 44 9.26 9.36 -17.43
CA PRO A 44 9.19 8.32 -16.40
C PRO A 44 9.32 6.89 -16.94
N ALA A 45 8.81 6.61 -18.14
CA ALA A 45 8.91 5.31 -18.80
C ALA A 45 10.36 4.87 -19.12
N LEU A 46 11.30 5.82 -19.21
CA LEU A 46 12.72 5.54 -19.52
C LEU A 46 13.60 5.45 -18.26
N VAL A 47 13.05 5.74 -17.08
CA VAL A 47 13.80 5.59 -15.81
C VAL A 47 14.12 4.11 -15.58
N PRO A 48 15.40 3.74 -15.34
CA PRO A 48 15.76 2.37 -15.03
C PRO A 48 15.09 1.86 -13.75
N ASN A 49 14.66 0.59 -13.72
CA ASN A 49 13.94 0.02 -12.57
C ASN A 49 14.73 0.14 -11.26
N GLY A 50 16.02 -0.17 -11.25
CA GLY A 50 16.84 -0.03 -10.03
C GLY A 50 16.88 1.41 -9.50
N LEU A 51 16.84 2.41 -10.39
CA LEU A 51 16.77 3.82 -10.00
C LEU A 51 15.37 4.20 -9.50
N LEU A 52 14.31 3.67 -10.12
CA LEU A 52 12.93 3.84 -9.65
C LEU A 52 12.73 3.24 -8.25
N HIS A 53 13.23 2.01 -8.02
CA HIS A 53 13.16 1.31 -6.73
C HIS A 53 13.93 2.09 -5.67
N SER A 54 15.10 2.62 -6.04
CA SER A 54 15.87 3.51 -5.15
C SER A 54 15.05 4.74 -4.75
N VAL A 55 14.39 5.44 -5.68
CA VAL A 55 13.52 6.59 -5.34
C VAL A 55 12.33 6.17 -4.47
N ALA A 56 11.72 5.03 -4.77
CA ALA A 56 10.59 4.49 -4.00
C ALA A 56 10.98 4.20 -2.54
N ALA A 57 12.23 3.81 -2.28
CA ALA A 57 12.71 3.50 -0.93
C ALA A 57 13.38 4.69 -0.21
N LYS A 58 14.04 5.61 -0.94
CA LYS A 58 14.91 6.63 -0.34
C LYS A 58 14.13 7.69 0.47
N SER A 59 14.71 8.14 1.58
CA SER A 59 14.13 9.17 2.44
C SER A 59 13.95 10.52 1.72
N PRO A 60 12.90 11.31 2.04
CA PRO A 60 12.54 12.53 1.32
C PRO A 60 13.63 13.60 1.35
N ASP A 61 14.38 13.67 2.45
CA ASP A 61 15.47 14.61 2.72
C ASP A 61 16.69 14.41 1.79
N HIS A 62 16.76 13.31 1.05
CA HIS A 62 17.78 13.11 0.01
C HIS A 62 17.48 13.86 -1.30
N TRP A 63 16.33 14.53 -1.41
CA TRP A 63 15.88 15.18 -2.63
C TRP A 63 15.60 16.66 -2.37
N THR A 64 15.95 17.52 -3.33
CA THR A 64 15.68 18.96 -3.21
C THR A 64 14.17 19.26 -3.27
N ASP A 65 13.42 18.51 -4.09
CA ASP A 65 11.96 18.60 -4.21
C ASP A 65 11.36 17.20 -4.33
N PHE A 66 11.27 16.51 -3.18
CA PHE A 66 10.70 15.17 -3.09
C PHE A 66 9.23 15.11 -3.56
N PRO A 67 8.31 16.00 -3.12
CA PRO A 67 6.91 15.93 -3.55
C PRO A 67 6.74 15.95 -5.07
N THR A 68 7.44 16.84 -5.78
CA THR A 68 7.37 16.91 -7.24
C THR A 68 7.95 15.66 -7.90
N LEU A 69 9.11 15.20 -7.44
CA LEU A 69 9.76 13.99 -7.95
C LEU A 69 8.85 12.76 -7.78
N TYR A 70 8.34 12.56 -6.56
CA TYR A 70 7.58 11.37 -6.21
C TYR A 70 6.24 11.32 -6.94
N ARG A 71 5.50 12.45 -6.99
CA ARG A 71 4.26 12.57 -7.77
C ARG A 71 4.43 12.14 -9.22
N ARG A 72 5.52 12.55 -9.85
CA ARG A 72 5.80 12.23 -11.26
C ARG A 72 6.06 10.73 -11.47
N LEU A 73 6.72 10.08 -10.51
CA LEU A 73 7.08 8.66 -10.59
C LEU A 73 6.02 7.73 -10.03
N ALA A 74 5.06 8.26 -9.26
CA ALA A 74 3.98 7.52 -8.62
C ALA A 74 3.23 6.57 -9.56
N PRO A 75 2.90 6.92 -10.83
CA PRO A 75 2.25 5.96 -11.74
C PRO A 75 3.04 4.65 -11.91
N ARG A 76 4.36 4.76 -12.16
CA ARG A 76 5.23 3.58 -12.30
C ARG A 76 5.46 2.86 -10.98
N ILE A 77 5.61 3.59 -9.87
CA ILE A 77 5.78 3.00 -8.55
C ILE A 77 4.55 2.19 -8.17
N LEU A 78 3.35 2.78 -8.29
CA LEU A 78 2.08 2.11 -7.98
C LEU A 78 1.80 0.93 -8.91
N ARG A 79 2.14 1.03 -10.20
CA ARG A 79 2.03 -0.13 -11.10
C ARG A 79 2.95 -1.27 -10.65
N GLN A 80 4.20 -0.99 -10.31
CA GLN A 80 5.12 -2.06 -9.92
C GLN A 80 4.77 -2.64 -8.54
N LEU A 81 4.31 -1.80 -7.62
CA LEU A 81 3.83 -2.22 -6.31
C LEU A 81 2.63 -3.17 -6.43
N THR A 82 1.59 -2.75 -7.15
CA THR A 82 0.33 -3.50 -7.27
C THR A 82 0.47 -4.78 -8.11
N THR A 83 1.54 -4.93 -8.88
CA THR A 83 1.85 -6.12 -9.69
C THR A 83 2.97 -6.99 -9.12
N GLY A 84 3.48 -6.67 -7.92
CA GLY A 84 4.53 -7.46 -7.25
C GLY A 84 5.90 -7.42 -7.94
N THR A 85 6.17 -6.38 -8.72
CA THR A 85 7.46 -6.19 -9.43
C THR A 85 8.34 -5.10 -8.83
N LEU A 86 7.84 -4.36 -7.84
CA LEU A 86 8.61 -3.40 -7.06
C LEU A 86 9.37 -4.13 -5.95
N ALA A 87 10.69 -3.95 -5.87
CA ALA A 87 11.50 -4.52 -4.78
C ALA A 87 11.58 -3.56 -3.58
N VAL A 88 10.42 -3.04 -3.15
CA VAL A 88 10.26 -2.11 -2.03
C VAL A 88 8.94 -2.44 -1.33
N ASP A 89 8.97 -2.56 -0.02
CA ASP A 89 7.80 -2.90 0.80
C ASP A 89 6.67 -1.88 0.61
N GLY A 90 5.44 -2.37 0.46
CA GLY A 90 4.25 -1.53 0.30
C GLY A 90 4.10 -0.46 1.39
N PRO A 91 4.24 -0.79 2.69
CA PRO A 91 4.15 0.19 3.76
C PRO A 91 5.15 1.34 3.64
N LEU A 92 6.36 1.10 3.11
CA LEU A 92 7.33 2.17 2.87
C LEU A 92 6.88 3.07 1.72
N VAL A 93 6.31 2.49 0.65
CA VAL A 93 5.71 3.28 -0.45
C VAL A 93 4.56 4.14 0.04
N ALA A 94 3.73 3.63 0.96
CA ALA A 94 2.65 4.41 1.58
C ALA A 94 3.20 5.63 2.32
N ASP A 95 4.24 5.46 3.15
CA ASP A 95 4.90 6.56 3.85
C ASP A 95 5.44 7.61 2.86
N ARG A 96 6.00 7.16 1.72
CA ARG A 96 6.48 8.06 0.68
C ARG A 96 5.36 8.82 -0.04
N LEU A 97 4.23 8.17 -0.31
CA LEU A 97 3.05 8.84 -0.87
C LEU A 97 2.55 9.93 0.08
N VAL A 98 2.45 9.62 1.37
CA VAL A 98 2.03 10.58 2.41
C VAL A 98 3.02 11.74 2.50
N ALA A 99 4.32 11.46 2.58
CA ALA A 99 5.37 12.48 2.62
C ALA A 99 5.41 13.38 1.37
N ALA A 100 4.96 12.86 0.23
CA ALA A 100 4.83 13.62 -1.02
C ALA A 100 3.50 14.38 -1.15
N GLY A 101 2.62 14.32 -0.15
CA GLY A 101 1.34 15.06 -0.13
C GLY A 101 0.35 14.58 -1.18
N TRP A 102 0.29 13.26 -1.43
CA TRP A 102 -0.53 12.72 -2.52
C TRP A 102 -2.01 13.13 -2.55
N PRO A 103 -2.71 13.33 -1.40
CA PRO A 103 -4.10 13.74 -1.44
C PRO A 103 -4.31 15.13 -2.08
N ASP A 104 -3.27 15.97 -2.08
CA ASP A 104 -3.31 17.34 -2.61
C ASP A 104 -2.83 17.44 -4.06
N TRP A 105 -2.50 16.30 -4.69
CA TRP A 105 -2.03 16.31 -6.07
C TRP A 105 -3.16 16.68 -7.05
N HIS A 106 -2.77 17.35 -8.13
CA HIS A 106 -3.65 17.42 -9.30
C HIS A 106 -3.93 15.99 -9.80
N ARG A 107 -5.22 15.66 -9.94
CA ARG A 107 -5.72 14.33 -10.29
C ARG A 107 -5.49 13.26 -9.19
N ALA A 108 -5.46 13.65 -7.91
CA ALA A 108 -5.36 12.71 -6.78
C ALA A 108 -6.44 11.61 -6.80
N GLU A 109 -7.60 11.87 -7.42
CA GLU A 109 -8.64 10.85 -7.62
C GLU A 109 -8.15 9.64 -8.43
N LEU A 110 -7.19 9.80 -9.36
CA LEU A 110 -6.63 8.66 -10.10
C LEU A 110 -5.75 7.77 -9.22
N VAL A 111 -5.05 8.36 -8.26
CA VAL A 111 -4.30 7.60 -7.24
C VAL A 111 -5.30 6.86 -6.35
N ARG A 112 -6.36 7.55 -5.89
CA ARG A 112 -7.43 6.94 -5.09
C ARG A 112 -8.08 5.76 -5.81
N GLU A 113 -8.41 5.90 -7.10
CA GLU A 113 -8.97 4.82 -7.91
C GLU A 113 -8.06 3.57 -7.97
N VAL A 114 -6.73 3.75 -8.05
CA VAL A 114 -5.78 2.64 -7.99
C VAL A 114 -5.81 1.96 -6.63
N LEU A 115 -5.76 2.72 -5.53
CA LEU A 115 -5.80 2.16 -4.17
C LEU A 115 -7.12 1.40 -3.92
N ASP A 116 -8.25 2.00 -4.31
CA ASP A 116 -9.59 1.40 -4.18
C ASP A 116 -9.74 0.13 -5.03
N ALA A 117 -9.16 0.10 -6.23
CA ALA A 117 -9.22 -1.08 -7.11
C ALA A 117 -8.22 -2.18 -6.71
N TRP A 118 -7.11 -1.82 -6.05
CA TRP A 118 -6.09 -2.77 -5.61
C TRP A 118 -6.63 -3.71 -4.53
N TRP A 119 -7.40 -3.20 -3.57
CA TRP A 119 -7.84 -4.02 -2.44
C TRP A 119 -8.69 -5.24 -2.85
N PRO A 120 -9.78 -5.08 -3.63
CA PRO A 120 -10.54 -6.23 -4.08
C PRO A 120 -9.75 -7.17 -5.00
N ALA A 121 -8.74 -6.65 -5.72
CA ALA A 121 -7.87 -7.47 -6.56
C ALA A 121 -6.96 -8.36 -5.70
N ALA A 122 -6.35 -7.80 -4.65
CA ALA A 122 -5.55 -8.55 -3.67
C ALA A 122 -6.39 -9.60 -2.92
N LEU A 123 -7.61 -9.27 -2.51
CA LEU A 123 -8.52 -10.23 -1.85
C LEU A 123 -8.95 -11.39 -2.77
N ALA A 124 -8.91 -11.20 -4.09
CA ALA A 124 -9.23 -12.23 -5.07
C ALA A 124 -8.01 -13.08 -5.48
N ASP A 125 -6.80 -12.53 -5.35
CA ASP A 125 -5.55 -13.19 -5.71
C ASP A 125 -5.06 -14.09 -4.57
N PRO A 126 -4.96 -15.42 -4.75
CA PRO A 126 -4.45 -16.33 -3.71
C PRO A 126 -2.98 -16.10 -3.35
N GLY A 127 -2.18 -15.43 -4.20
CA GLY A 127 -0.76 -15.16 -3.96
C GLY A 127 -0.45 -13.82 -3.30
N ALA A 128 -1.46 -12.96 -3.09
CA ALA A 128 -1.24 -11.65 -2.49
C ALA A 128 -1.00 -11.74 -0.98
N ASP A 129 -0.11 -10.91 -0.43
CA ASP A 129 -0.01 -10.68 1.01
C ASP A 129 -1.06 -9.65 1.44
N ALA A 130 -2.25 -10.12 1.82
CA ALA A 130 -3.35 -9.23 2.18
C ALA A 130 -3.07 -8.34 3.40
N ALA A 131 -2.23 -8.79 4.34
CA ALA A 131 -1.87 -8.00 5.51
C ALA A 131 -0.97 -6.83 5.12
N GLU A 132 0.02 -7.05 4.25
CA GLU A 132 0.88 -6.00 3.72
C GLU A 132 0.08 -4.99 2.87
N VAL A 133 -0.80 -5.49 2.00
CA VAL A 133 -1.67 -4.62 1.18
C VAL A 133 -2.60 -3.79 2.06
N LEU A 134 -3.24 -4.39 3.07
CA LEU A 134 -4.08 -3.65 4.02
C LEU A 134 -3.27 -2.56 4.74
N GLY A 135 -2.08 -2.89 5.23
CA GLY A 135 -1.17 -1.94 5.88
C GLY A 135 -0.82 -0.77 4.97
N THR A 136 -0.45 -1.08 3.73
CA THR A 136 -0.11 -0.08 2.70
C THR A 136 -1.27 0.87 2.43
N LEU A 137 -2.46 0.32 2.18
CA LEU A 137 -3.66 1.11 1.88
C LEU A 137 -4.09 1.96 3.08
N ALA A 138 -4.09 1.38 4.28
CA ALA A 138 -4.49 2.08 5.49
C ALA A 138 -3.58 3.27 5.78
N VAL A 139 -2.26 3.10 5.64
CA VAL A 139 -1.27 4.16 5.86
C VAL A 139 -1.38 5.23 4.78
N ALA A 140 -1.44 4.82 3.50
CA ALA A 140 -1.56 5.77 2.40
C ALA A 140 -2.83 6.63 2.53
N THR A 141 -3.91 6.08 3.09
CA THR A 141 -5.19 6.78 3.23
C THR A 141 -5.47 7.37 4.61
N GLY A 142 -4.63 7.07 5.60
CA GLY A 142 -4.78 7.50 6.99
C GLY A 142 -5.90 6.80 7.77
N THR A 143 -6.48 5.72 7.24
CA THR A 143 -7.59 4.99 7.89
C THR A 143 -7.67 3.53 7.41
N VAL A 144 -7.98 2.61 8.33
CA VAL A 144 -8.17 1.18 8.00
C VAL A 144 -9.63 0.84 7.69
N THR A 145 -10.58 1.65 8.17
CA THR A 145 -12.03 1.39 8.16
C THR A 145 -12.61 0.96 6.81
N PRO A 146 -12.39 1.69 5.69
CA PRO A 146 -13.01 1.31 4.41
C PRO A 146 -12.52 -0.05 3.92
N TRP A 147 -11.27 -0.38 4.20
CA TRP A 147 -10.63 -1.63 3.78
C TRP A 147 -11.15 -2.83 4.57
N LEU A 148 -11.33 -2.68 5.89
CA LEU A 148 -11.96 -3.69 6.75
C LEU A 148 -13.42 -3.94 6.35
N ARG A 149 -14.15 -2.88 5.99
CA ARG A 149 -15.52 -3.01 5.48
C ARG A 149 -15.56 -3.84 4.20
N THR A 150 -14.73 -3.51 3.21
CA THR A 150 -14.65 -4.29 1.96
C THR A 150 -14.26 -5.76 2.24
N TRP A 151 -13.37 -6.01 3.19
CA TRP A 151 -12.98 -7.38 3.56
C TRP A 151 -14.13 -8.15 4.22
N ALA A 152 -14.90 -7.51 5.10
CA ALA A 152 -16.11 -8.09 5.69
C ALA A 152 -17.17 -8.43 4.62
N GLU A 153 -17.35 -7.54 3.64
CA GLU A 153 -18.30 -7.69 2.54
C GLU A 153 -17.85 -8.68 1.45
N THR A 154 -16.63 -9.23 1.55
CA THR A 154 -16.08 -10.18 0.58
C THR A 154 -15.86 -11.58 1.20
N PRO A 155 -16.91 -12.41 1.37
CA PRO A 155 -16.80 -13.75 1.94
C PRO A 155 -16.48 -14.85 0.94
N THR A 156 -15.45 -14.62 0.12
CA THR A 156 -14.90 -15.67 -0.75
C THR A 156 -13.94 -16.58 0.02
N ALA A 157 -13.71 -17.79 -0.49
CA ALA A 157 -12.75 -18.71 0.10
C ALA A 157 -11.32 -18.11 0.15
N THR A 158 -10.89 -17.38 -0.88
CA THR A 158 -9.59 -16.71 -0.90
C THR A 158 -9.50 -15.60 0.13
N ALA A 159 -10.50 -14.72 0.21
CA ALA A 159 -10.52 -13.65 1.21
C ALA A 159 -10.58 -14.17 2.65
N ASN A 160 -11.24 -15.31 2.89
CA ASN A 160 -11.25 -15.99 4.19
C ASN A 160 -9.88 -16.58 4.57
N ARG A 161 -9.15 -17.16 3.60
CA ARG A 161 -7.77 -17.62 3.86
C ARG A 161 -6.87 -16.45 4.21
N HIS A 162 -6.93 -15.38 3.43
CA HIS A 162 -6.19 -14.15 3.71
C HIS A 162 -6.49 -13.61 5.12
N LEU A 163 -7.76 -13.64 5.54
CA LEU A 163 -8.17 -13.21 6.88
C LEU A 163 -7.53 -14.09 7.96
N ALA A 164 -7.59 -15.40 7.77
CA ALA A 164 -6.99 -16.38 8.67
C ALA A 164 -5.47 -16.17 8.79
N ASP A 165 -4.76 -16.06 7.67
CA ASP A 165 -3.29 -15.89 7.64
C ASP A 165 -2.87 -14.56 8.28
N THR A 166 -3.64 -13.49 8.03
CA THR A 166 -3.42 -12.17 8.62
C THR A 166 -3.63 -12.21 10.14
N LEU A 167 -4.70 -12.87 10.60
CA LEU A 167 -5.00 -12.99 12.02
C LEU A 167 -3.94 -13.83 12.75
N ASP A 168 -3.49 -14.93 12.14
CA ASP A 168 -2.42 -15.76 12.68
C ASP A 168 -1.13 -14.96 12.85
N ARG A 169 -0.79 -14.11 11.87
CA ARG A 169 0.35 -13.19 11.95
C ARG A 169 0.22 -12.22 13.13
N TRP A 170 -0.90 -11.51 13.24
CA TRP A 170 -1.12 -10.53 14.32
C TRP A 170 -1.10 -11.17 15.70
N LEU A 171 -1.69 -12.37 15.86
CA LEU A 171 -1.70 -13.10 17.12
C LEU A 171 -0.30 -13.64 17.48
N ALA A 172 0.43 -14.21 16.51
CA ALA A 172 1.76 -14.76 16.74
C ALA A 172 2.77 -13.70 17.19
N TYR A 173 2.65 -12.47 16.69
CA TYR A 173 3.50 -11.35 17.09
C TYR A 173 2.95 -10.54 18.27
N GLY A 174 1.82 -10.95 18.86
CA GLY A 174 1.20 -10.26 19.99
C GLY A 174 0.81 -8.81 19.67
N GLU A 175 0.40 -8.54 18.42
CA GLU A 175 0.16 -7.18 17.95
C GLU A 175 -1.22 -6.65 18.36
N LEU A 176 -2.18 -7.50 18.73
CA LEU A 176 -3.48 -7.06 19.25
C LEU A 176 -3.46 -7.01 20.80
N PRO A 177 -4.10 -6.01 21.44
CA PRO A 177 -4.97 -4.97 20.85
C PRO A 177 -4.24 -3.70 20.38
N ASP A 178 -2.91 -3.64 20.42
CA ASP A 178 -2.12 -2.43 20.17
C ASP A 178 -1.60 -2.28 18.73
N LEU A 179 -2.28 -2.94 17.77
CA LEU A 179 -1.78 -3.10 16.41
C LEU A 179 -1.54 -1.73 15.77
N ARG A 180 -0.37 -1.60 15.17
CA ARG A 180 0.07 -0.42 14.43
C ARG A 180 0.51 -0.81 13.02
N LEU A 181 -0.08 -0.18 12.02
CA LEU A 181 0.26 -0.38 10.61
C LEU A 181 1.28 0.69 10.15
N GLY A 182 1.97 0.40 9.05
CA GLY A 182 2.99 1.27 8.47
C GLY A 182 4.41 0.76 8.69
N PHE A 183 5.33 1.22 7.85
CA PHE A 183 6.73 0.78 7.89
C PHE A 183 7.39 1.15 9.23
N HIS A 184 7.04 2.33 9.76
CA HIS A 184 7.47 2.80 11.08
C HIS A 184 6.46 2.50 12.20
N ARG A 185 5.37 1.76 11.93
CA ARG A 185 4.27 1.48 12.88
C ARG A 185 3.59 2.75 13.39
N ASP A 186 3.37 3.70 12.50
CA ASP A 186 2.87 5.04 12.83
C ASP A 186 1.34 5.12 12.93
N LEU A 187 0.60 4.20 12.29
CA LEU A 187 -0.87 4.22 12.27
C LEU A 187 -1.47 3.25 13.31
N PRO A 188 -1.91 3.72 14.49
CA PRO A 188 -2.58 2.87 15.46
C PRO A 188 -3.98 2.49 14.98
N VAL A 189 -4.24 1.19 14.88
CA VAL A 189 -5.53 0.64 14.40
C VAL A 189 -6.09 -0.48 15.28
N GLY A 190 -5.34 -0.90 16.30
CA GLY A 190 -5.65 -2.11 17.06
C GLY A 190 -7.05 -2.16 17.68
N PRO A 191 -7.56 -1.10 18.35
CA PRO A 191 -8.93 -1.10 18.85
C PRO A 191 -9.98 -1.26 17.75
N GLU A 192 -9.76 -0.62 16.60
CA GLU A 192 -10.67 -0.70 15.45
C GLU A 192 -10.66 -2.10 14.82
N VAL A 193 -9.46 -2.67 14.62
CA VAL A 193 -9.28 -4.02 14.09
C VAL A 193 -9.85 -5.05 15.06
N ALA A 194 -9.64 -4.91 16.37
CA ALA A 194 -10.22 -5.79 17.37
C ALA A 194 -11.76 -5.74 17.36
N ALA A 195 -12.36 -4.55 17.31
CA ALA A 195 -13.80 -4.37 17.19
C ALA A 195 -14.34 -4.98 15.89
N TRP A 196 -13.63 -4.81 14.78
CA TRP A 196 -14.01 -5.40 13.50
C TRP A 196 -13.98 -6.93 13.53
N ILE A 197 -12.88 -7.55 13.98
CA ILE A 197 -12.76 -9.03 14.02
C ILE A 197 -13.80 -9.63 14.96
N THR A 198 -14.03 -9.02 16.12
CA THR A 198 -15.04 -9.51 17.10
C THR A 198 -16.46 -9.41 16.56
N GLY A 199 -16.73 -8.45 15.66
CA GLY A 199 -17.99 -8.31 14.94
C GLY A 199 -18.19 -9.28 13.77
N LEU A 200 -17.15 -10.01 13.34
CA LEU A 200 -17.27 -10.97 12.24
C LEU A 200 -18.08 -12.22 12.65
N PRO A 201 -18.85 -12.82 11.72
CA PRO A 201 -19.51 -14.10 11.96
C PRO A 201 -18.53 -15.18 12.47
N PRO A 202 -18.86 -15.98 13.49
CA PRO A 202 -17.93 -16.93 14.11
C PRO A 202 -17.23 -17.88 13.12
N HIS A 203 -17.97 -18.33 12.10
CA HIS A 203 -17.47 -19.26 11.08
C HIS A 203 -16.39 -18.66 10.16
N ARG A 204 -16.17 -17.35 10.17
CA ARG A 204 -15.19 -16.66 9.29
C ARG A 204 -13.75 -16.83 9.75
N ILE A 205 -13.52 -16.95 11.05
CA ILE A 205 -12.17 -17.02 11.65
C ILE A 205 -11.85 -18.41 12.25
N GLY A 206 -12.87 -19.21 12.53
CA GLY A 206 -12.73 -20.51 13.18
C GLY A 206 -12.63 -20.40 14.71
N GLU A 207 -12.95 -21.49 15.40
CA GLU A 207 -13.02 -21.51 16.88
C GLU A 207 -11.65 -21.30 17.53
N ASP A 208 -10.59 -21.92 17.01
CA ASP A 208 -9.23 -21.80 17.57
C ASP A 208 -8.75 -20.34 17.56
N ARG A 209 -8.85 -19.65 16.42
CA ARG A 209 -8.43 -18.24 16.32
C ARG A 209 -9.29 -17.34 17.18
N ARG A 210 -10.58 -17.65 17.31
CA ARG A 210 -11.49 -16.91 18.18
C ARG A 210 -11.06 -17.02 19.65
N HIS A 211 -10.67 -18.22 20.08
CA HIS A 211 -10.14 -18.43 21.44
C HIS A 211 -8.88 -17.59 21.68
N TRP A 212 -7.91 -17.64 20.77
CA TRP A 212 -6.68 -16.86 20.89
C TRP A 212 -6.91 -15.35 20.85
N LEU A 213 -7.83 -14.88 20.01
CA LEU A 213 -8.25 -13.49 19.98
C LEU A 213 -8.86 -13.06 21.32
N GLU A 214 -9.77 -13.85 21.89
CA GLU A 214 -10.38 -13.54 23.19
C GLU A 214 -9.34 -13.49 24.31
N LEU A 215 -8.30 -14.32 24.26
CA LEU A 215 -7.18 -14.25 25.21
C LEU A 215 -6.34 -12.99 25.00
N ALA A 216 -6.00 -12.65 23.75
CA ALA A 216 -5.21 -11.46 23.43
C ALA A 216 -5.89 -10.16 23.87
N LEU A 217 -7.22 -10.07 23.75
CA LEU A 217 -7.99 -8.86 24.08
C LEU A 217 -8.30 -8.69 25.58
N ARG A 218 -7.96 -9.67 26.44
CA ARG A 218 -8.19 -9.60 27.90
C ARG A 218 -7.00 -9.08 28.69
N ASN A 219 -5.82 -9.06 28.08
CA ASN A 219 -4.58 -8.56 28.68
C ASN A 219 -4.38 -7.09 28.34
#